data_AF-A0A7J7R0E8-F1
#
_entry.id   AF-A0A7J7R0E8-F1
#
_cell.length_a   1.000
_cell.length_b   1.000
_cell.length_c   1.000
_cell.angle_alpha   90.00
_cell.angle_beta   90.00
_cell.angle_gamma   90.00
#
_symmetry.space_group_name_H-M   'P 1'
#
loop_
_entity.id
_entity.type
_entity.pdbx_description
1 polymer ?
#
loop_
_entity_poly.entity_id
_entity_poly.type
_entity_poly.pdbx_seq_one_letter_code
_entity_poly.pdbx_strand_id
1 'polypeptide(L)'
;MAAAKPSLGRVLPGSSILFLCDMQEKFRHVAYFPQIVSVAARMLKGLGPTVPELGAAGLQPLPKTCFSMVPVARQELDARPQLRSVLLCGIETQACILNTTLDLLDRGLQVHVVVDACSSRSQVDRLVALARMRQSGAFLSTSEGLILQLVGDSAHPQFKEIQKIIKEPAPDSGLLGLFQGQNPLLR
;
A
#
# COMPACT_ATOMS: atom_id res chain seq x y z
N MET A 1 6.22 -7.80 -32.79
CA MET A 1 6.49 -8.15 -31.38
C MET A 1 5.18 -8.63 -30.76
N ALA A 2 5.16 -9.79 -30.10
CA ALA A 2 3.97 -10.21 -29.37
C ALA A 2 3.70 -9.23 -28.24
N ALA A 3 2.45 -8.77 -28.09
CA ALA A 3 2.07 -7.93 -26.95
C ALA A 3 2.38 -8.70 -25.66
N ALA A 4 3.11 -8.08 -24.73
CA ALA A 4 3.37 -8.67 -23.43
C ALA A 4 2.03 -8.95 -22.73
N LYS A 5 1.87 -10.15 -22.17
CA LYS A 5 0.64 -10.47 -21.41
C LYS A 5 0.52 -9.48 -20.24
N PRO A 6 -0.66 -8.90 -20.01
CA PRO A 6 -0.86 -8.02 -18.87
C PRO A 6 -0.56 -8.77 -17.56
N SER A 7 0.15 -8.10 -16.64
CA SER A 7 0.46 -8.70 -15.34
C SER A 7 -0.82 -8.93 -14.55
N LEU A 8 -0.85 -10.02 -13.77
CA LEU A 8 -1.96 -10.36 -12.89
C LEU A 8 -1.84 -9.73 -11.49
N GLY A 9 -0.75 -9.01 -11.19
CA GLY A 9 -0.56 -8.42 -9.86
C GLY A 9 -0.33 -9.48 -8.77
N ARG A 10 0.51 -10.48 -9.03
CA ARG A 10 0.84 -11.48 -8.00
C ARG A 10 1.95 -10.94 -7.10
N VAL A 11 1.68 -10.81 -5.81
CA VAL A 11 2.69 -10.49 -4.81
C VAL A 11 3.33 -11.76 -4.26
N LEU A 12 4.63 -11.71 -4.01
CA LEU A 12 5.43 -12.81 -3.45
C LEU A 12 6.40 -12.25 -2.42
N PRO A 13 6.61 -12.89 -1.25
CA PRO A 13 7.48 -12.37 -0.20
C PRO A 13 8.91 -12.01 -0.67
N GLY A 14 9.53 -12.86 -1.50
CA GLY A 14 10.91 -12.65 -1.98
C GLY A 14 11.10 -11.58 -3.07
N SER A 15 10.01 -10.99 -3.58
CA SER A 15 10.04 -9.99 -4.66
C SER A 15 9.12 -8.80 -4.42
N SER A 16 8.69 -8.61 -3.17
CA SER A 16 7.82 -7.50 -2.77
C SER A 16 8.49 -6.65 -1.70
N ILE A 17 8.17 -5.35 -1.68
CA ILE A 17 8.60 -4.41 -0.64
C ILE A 17 7.41 -3.56 -0.20
N LEU A 18 7.39 -3.17 1.08
CA LEU A 18 6.39 -2.24 1.62
C LEU A 18 6.97 -0.83 1.66
N PHE A 19 6.23 0.13 1.11
CA PHE A 19 6.47 1.56 1.24
C PHE A 19 5.44 2.16 2.19
N LEU A 20 5.91 2.84 3.23
CA LEU A 20 5.08 3.57 4.19
C LEU A 20 5.33 5.07 4.02
N CYS A 21 4.36 5.77 3.43
CA CYS A 21 4.52 7.15 3.00
C CYS A 21 3.95 8.15 4.01
N ASP A 22 4.82 9.03 4.51
CA ASP A 22 4.49 10.27 5.25
C ASP A 22 3.45 10.13 6.38
N MET A 23 3.43 8.98 7.07
CA MET A 23 2.61 8.75 8.26
C MET A 23 3.15 9.53 9.46
N GLN A 24 2.95 10.85 9.45
CA GLN A 24 3.51 11.80 10.41
C GLN A 24 2.41 12.45 11.26
N GLU A 25 2.73 12.76 12.51
CA GLU A 25 1.83 13.35 13.52
C GLU A 25 1.10 14.62 13.06
N LYS A 26 1.78 15.48 12.28
CA LYS A 26 1.20 16.73 11.75
C LYS A 26 0.00 16.51 10.82
N PHE A 27 -0.18 15.30 10.30
CA PHE A 27 -1.27 14.93 9.40
C PHE A 27 -2.45 14.25 10.09
N ARG A 28 -2.56 14.30 11.42
CA ARG A 28 -3.72 13.79 12.18
C ARG A 28 -5.09 14.31 11.71
N HIS A 29 -5.11 15.44 11.01
CA HIS A 29 -6.31 16.04 10.42
C HIS A 29 -6.77 15.36 9.11
N VAL A 30 -6.03 14.40 8.58
CA VAL A 30 -6.46 13.55 7.46
C VAL A 30 -7.66 12.70 7.92
N ALA A 31 -8.66 12.54 7.05
CA ALA A 31 -9.84 11.75 7.37
C ALA A 31 -9.45 10.29 7.67
N TYR A 32 -10.05 9.72 8.72
CA TYR A 32 -9.79 8.35 9.17
C TYR A 32 -8.34 8.06 9.57
N PHE A 33 -7.54 9.07 9.92
CA PHE A 33 -6.12 8.90 10.24
C PHE A 33 -5.82 7.79 11.28
N PRO A 34 -6.55 7.65 12.40
CA PRO A 34 -6.33 6.55 13.35
C PRO A 34 -6.53 5.16 12.73
N GLN A 35 -7.54 5.00 11.86
CA GLN A 35 -7.80 3.76 11.13
C GLN A 35 -6.67 3.47 10.14
N ILE A 36 -6.22 4.48 9.39
CA ILE A 36 -5.10 4.35 8.45
C ILE A 36 -3.81 3.92 9.18
N VAL A 37 -3.50 4.53 10.32
CA VAL A 37 -2.34 4.12 11.16
C VAL A 37 -2.49 2.66 11.61
N SER A 38 -3.68 2.26 12.06
CA SER A 38 -3.96 0.89 12.50
C SER A 38 -3.74 -0.13 11.37
N VAL A 39 -4.22 0.16 10.16
CA VAL A 39 -4.07 -0.74 9.00
C VAL A 39 -2.63 -0.73 8.47
N ALA A 40 -1.94 0.41 8.47
CA ALA A 40 -0.52 0.46 8.12
C ALA A 40 0.33 -0.39 9.10
N ALA A 41 0.03 -0.34 10.40
CA ALA A 41 0.66 -1.19 11.39
C ALA A 41 0.34 -2.69 11.20
N ARG A 42 -0.89 -3.00 10.75
CA ARG A 42 -1.28 -4.37 10.35
C ARG A 42 -0.43 -4.88 9.19
N MET A 43 -0.19 -4.05 8.17
CA MET A 43 0.67 -4.41 7.03
C MET A 43 2.10 -4.70 7.46
N LEU A 44 2.67 -3.87 8.35
CA LEU A 44 4.01 -4.10 8.92
C LEU A 44 4.09 -5.47 9.62
N LYS A 45 3.10 -5.80 10.46
CA LYS A 45 3.05 -7.09 11.18
C LYS A 45 2.87 -8.28 10.23
N GLY A 46 2.07 -8.13 9.16
CA GLY A 46 1.76 -9.20 8.21
C GLY A 46 2.91 -9.62 7.31
N LEU A 47 3.97 -8.81 7.21
CA LEU A 47 5.13 -9.05 6.34
C LEU A 47 6.32 -9.75 7.04
N GLY A 48 6.21 -10.08 8.33
CA GLY A 48 7.26 -10.76 9.10
C GLY A 48 7.57 -10.08 10.44
N PRO A 49 8.54 -10.57 11.22
CA PRO A 49 8.77 -10.08 12.58
C PRO A 49 9.24 -8.62 12.57
N THR A 50 8.47 -7.74 13.21
CA THR A 50 8.94 -6.42 13.67
C THR A 50 8.45 -6.15 15.09
N VAL A 51 9.35 -5.64 15.92
CA VAL A 51 9.32 -5.51 17.40
C VAL A 51 8.35 -4.40 17.90
N PRO A 52 7.99 -4.32 19.21
CA PRO A 52 6.67 -4.75 19.68
C PRO A 52 5.54 -3.71 19.69
N GLU A 53 5.77 -2.40 19.73
CA GLU A 53 4.63 -1.46 19.91
C GLU A 53 4.04 -0.87 18.64
N LEU A 54 4.75 -0.84 17.51
CA LEU A 54 4.21 -0.41 16.19
C LEU A 54 5.02 -0.96 14.99
N GLY A 55 6.14 -1.65 15.23
CA GLY A 55 7.00 -2.20 14.18
C GLY A 55 7.72 -1.17 13.30
N ALA A 56 7.77 0.12 13.67
CA ALA A 56 8.61 1.11 12.99
C ALA A 56 9.83 1.55 13.82
N ALA A 57 9.93 1.11 15.07
CA ALA A 57 11.10 1.36 15.92
C ALA A 57 12.32 0.64 15.31
N GLY A 58 13.22 1.43 14.69
CA GLY A 58 14.38 0.95 13.95
C GLY A 58 14.31 1.18 12.44
N LEU A 59 13.14 1.52 11.89
CA LEU A 59 13.05 2.01 10.51
C LEU A 59 13.55 3.46 10.48
N GLN A 60 14.61 3.71 9.72
CA GLN A 60 15.14 5.06 9.53
C GLN A 60 14.29 5.79 8.48
N PRO A 61 13.62 6.91 8.85
CA PRO A 61 12.89 7.72 7.88
C PRO A 61 13.84 8.28 6.84
N LEU A 62 13.46 8.21 5.57
CA LEU A 62 14.18 8.87 4.48
C LEU A 62 13.54 10.24 4.23
N PRO A 63 14.18 11.35 4.63
CA PRO A 63 13.59 12.68 4.47
C PRO A 63 13.53 13.06 2.99
N LYS A 64 12.43 13.66 2.57
CA LYS A 64 12.21 14.13 1.20
C LYS A 64 11.47 15.47 1.18
N THR A 65 11.73 16.26 0.15
CA THR A 65 10.97 17.46 -0.19
C THR A 65 10.01 17.25 -1.35
N CYS A 66 10.28 16.26 -2.20
CA CYS A 66 9.41 15.86 -3.29
C CYS A 66 8.22 15.01 -2.80
N PHE A 67 7.15 14.99 -3.59
CA PHE A 67 5.98 14.17 -3.27
C PHE A 67 6.28 12.67 -3.38
N SER A 68 6.96 12.24 -4.45
CA SER A 68 7.32 10.84 -4.68
C SER A 68 8.39 10.32 -3.70
N MET A 69 8.27 9.08 -3.24
CA MET A 69 9.30 8.39 -2.46
C MET A 69 10.45 7.84 -3.34
N VAL A 70 10.27 7.74 -4.66
CA VAL A 70 11.23 7.05 -5.55
C VAL A 70 12.62 7.68 -5.53
N PRO A 71 12.81 9.02 -5.54
CA PRO A 71 14.15 9.60 -5.49
C PRO A 71 14.94 9.20 -4.24
N VAL A 72 14.29 9.21 -3.07
CA VAL A 72 14.96 8.87 -1.80
C VAL A 72 15.09 7.37 -1.59
N ALA A 73 14.18 6.57 -2.16
CA ALA A 73 14.23 5.11 -2.10
C ALA A 73 15.06 4.47 -3.22
N ARG A 74 15.69 5.26 -4.10
CA ARG A 74 16.41 4.76 -5.29
C ARG A 74 17.44 3.69 -4.92
N GLN A 75 18.25 3.91 -3.89
CA GLN A 75 19.25 2.96 -3.44
C GLN A 75 18.63 1.62 -3.05
N GLU A 76 17.52 1.64 -2.29
CA GLU A 76 16.81 0.42 -1.88
C GLU A 76 16.19 -0.31 -3.08
N LEU A 77 15.63 0.44 -4.04
CA LEU A 77 15.05 -0.13 -5.24
C LEU A 77 16.13 -0.78 -6.13
N ASP A 78 17.25 -0.09 -6.34
CA ASP A 78 18.34 -0.54 -7.22
C ASP A 78 19.11 -1.73 -6.62
N ALA A 79 19.17 -1.84 -5.28
CA ALA A 79 19.78 -2.96 -4.58
C ALA A 79 19.00 -4.28 -4.66
N ARG A 80 17.79 -4.28 -5.25
CA ARG A 80 16.88 -5.45 -5.32
C ARG A 80 16.48 -5.77 -6.76
N PRO A 81 17.38 -6.35 -7.59
CA PRO A 81 17.08 -6.68 -9.00
C PRO A 81 15.92 -7.67 -9.18
N GLN A 82 15.63 -8.47 -8.14
CA GLN A 82 14.50 -9.39 -8.08
C GLN A 82 13.18 -8.71 -7.68
N LEU A 83 13.20 -7.43 -7.29
CA LEU A 83 11.98 -6.71 -6.92
C LEU A 83 11.02 -6.65 -8.10
N ARG A 84 9.76 -6.97 -7.84
CA ARG A 84 8.68 -6.96 -8.83
C ARG A 84 7.50 -6.13 -8.36
N SER A 85 7.20 -6.13 -7.06
CA SER A 85 6.00 -5.52 -6.52
C SER A 85 6.30 -4.56 -5.37
N VAL A 86 5.55 -3.46 -5.30
CA VAL A 86 5.57 -2.52 -4.18
C VAL A 86 4.17 -2.47 -3.57
N LEU A 87 4.08 -2.77 -2.28
CA LEU A 87 2.90 -2.58 -1.45
C LEU A 87 2.98 -1.15 -0.91
N LEU A 88 2.01 -0.29 -1.23
CA LEU A 88 2.09 1.14 -0.92
C LEU A 88 0.98 1.56 0.05
N CYS A 89 1.39 2.07 1.21
CA CYS A 89 0.52 2.60 2.26
C CYS A 89 0.89 4.06 2.55
N GLY A 90 -0.05 4.82 3.13
CA GLY A 90 0.23 6.11 3.73
C GLY A 90 -0.60 7.26 3.16
N ILE A 91 -0.06 8.48 3.26
CA ILE A 91 -0.78 9.72 2.97
C ILE A 91 0.11 10.74 2.24
N GLU A 92 -0.44 11.77 1.59
CA GLU A 92 -1.84 11.87 1.15
C GLU A 92 -2.06 11.14 -0.18
N THR A 93 -3.27 10.62 -0.40
CA THR A 93 -3.55 9.69 -1.53
C THR A 93 -3.34 10.38 -2.89
N GLN A 94 -3.81 11.62 -3.03
CA GLN A 94 -3.69 12.44 -4.24
C GLN A 94 -2.31 13.04 -4.47
N ALA A 95 -1.48 13.12 -3.43
CA ALA A 95 -0.16 13.74 -3.49
C ALA A 95 0.92 12.67 -3.50
N CYS A 96 1.46 12.32 -2.33
CA CYS A 96 2.64 11.46 -2.24
C CYS A 96 2.36 10.04 -2.74
N ILE A 97 1.19 9.46 -2.45
CA ILE A 97 0.85 8.09 -2.88
C ILE A 97 0.70 8.03 -4.41
N LEU A 98 -0.06 8.94 -5.02
CA LEU A 98 -0.24 9.01 -6.46
C LEU A 98 1.09 9.22 -7.19
N ASN A 99 1.89 10.22 -6.80
CA ASN A 99 3.16 10.49 -7.49
C ASN A 99 4.17 9.34 -7.31
N THR A 100 4.23 8.73 -6.12
CA THR A 100 5.06 7.53 -5.90
C THR A 100 4.59 6.37 -6.77
N THR A 101 3.27 6.19 -6.91
CA THR A 101 2.69 5.14 -7.76
C THR A 101 3.12 5.30 -9.21
N LEU A 102 2.97 6.51 -9.77
CA LEU A 102 3.34 6.77 -11.16
C LEU A 102 4.83 6.52 -11.42
N ASP A 103 5.71 7.03 -10.56
CA ASP A 103 7.16 6.83 -10.72
C ASP A 103 7.58 5.35 -10.58
N LEU A 104 6.90 4.58 -9.73
CA LEU A 104 7.16 3.13 -9.60
C LEU A 104 6.67 2.36 -10.83
N LEU A 105 5.53 2.74 -11.40
CA LEU A 105 5.00 2.16 -12.64
C LEU A 105 5.92 2.46 -13.83
N ASP A 106 6.43 3.70 -13.94
CA ASP A 106 7.42 4.09 -14.96
C ASP A 106 8.72 3.28 -14.86
N ARG A 107 9.05 2.79 -13.66
CA ARG A 107 10.18 1.86 -13.43
C ARG A 107 9.85 0.40 -13.74
N GLY A 108 8.64 0.09 -14.21
CA GLY A 108 8.19 -1.26 -14.55
C GLY A 108 7.86 -2.15 -13.34
N LEU A 109 7.66 -1.55 -12.15
CA LEU A 109 7.24 -2.29 -10.95
C LEU A 109 5.71 -2.39 -10.89
N GLN A 110 5.22 -3.46 -10.29
CA GLN A 110 3.80 -3.63 -10.00
C GLN A 110 3.47 -2.91 -8.69
N VAL A 111 2.55 -1.94 -8.74
CA VAL A 111 2.17 -1.19 -7.54
C VAL A 111 0.84 -1.70 -7.01
N HIS A 112 0.83 -2.08 -5.74
CA HIS A 112 -0.34 -2.51 -4.98
C HIS A 112 -0.66 -1.42 -3.94
N VAL A 113 -1.65 -0.59 -4.24
CA VAL A 113 -2.12 0.47 -3.32
C VAL A 113 -3.02 -0.18 -2.27
N VAL A 114 -2.63 -0.09 -1.00
CA VAL A 114 -3.39 -0.63 0.12
C VAL A 114 -4.46 0.38 0.52
N VAL A 115 -5.64 0.29 -0.08
CA VAL A 115 -6.63 1.39 -0.07
C VAL A 115 -7.21 1.67 1.32
N ASP A 116 -7.25 0.66 2.18
CA ASP A 116 -7.63 0.74 3.60
C ASP A 116 -6.49 1.26 4.50
N ALA A 117 -5.29 1.45 3.94
CA ALA A 117 -4.15 2.12 4.55
C ALA A 117 -3.74 3.41 3.80
N CYS A 118 -4.63 3.97 2.97
CA CYS A 118 -4.41 5.26 2.30
C CYS A 118 -5.58 6.21 2.53
N SER A 119 -5.29 7.47 2.82
CA SER A 119 -6.31 8.51 2.94
C SER A 119 -5.82 9.90 2.54
N SER A 120 -6.74 10.84 2.56
CA SER A 120 -6.57 12.25 2.19
C SER A 120 -7.45 13.11 3.07
N ARG A 121 -7.17 14.40 3.12
CA ARG A 121 -8.05 15.35 3.83
C ARG A 121 -9.45 15.39 3.20
N SER A 122 -9.53 15.44 1.87
CA SER A 122 -10.76 15.41 1.10
C SER A 122 -11.06 14.00 0.59
N GLN A 123 -12.30 13.54 0.76
CA GLN A 123 -12.73 12.24 0.25
C GLN A 123 -12.88 12.22 -1.28
N VAL A 124 -13.15 13.38 -1.90
CA VAL A 124 -13.13 13.51 -3.36
C VAL A 124 -11.71 13.31 -3.90
N ASP A 125 -10.71 13.93 -3.25
CA ASP A 125 -9.31 13.79 -3.64
C ASP A 125 -8.85 12.34 -3.51
N ARG A 126 -9.20 11.68 -2.39
CA ARG A 126 -8.92 10.25 -2.18
C ARG A 126 -9.52 9.40 -3.30
N LEU A 127 -10.80 9.56 -3.59
CA LEU A 127 -11.52 8.80 -4.60
C LEU A 127 -10.91 8.96 -6.00
N VAL A 128 -10.71 10.21 -6.44
CA VAL A 128 -10.19 10.51 -7.78
C VAL A 128 -8.76 10.01 -7.93
N ALA A 129 -7.94 10.13 -6.88
CA ALA A 129 -6.58 9.62 -6.89
C ALA A 129 -6.54 8.08 -6.99
N LEU A 130 -7.37 7.36 -6.23
CA LEU A 130 -7.49 5.90 -6.33
C LEU A 130 -7.91 5.46 -7.74
N ALA A 131 -8.93 6.12 -8.31
CA ALA A 131 -9.38 5.85 -9.68
C ALA A 131 -8.26 6.08 -10.71
N ARG A 132 -7.51 7.20 -10.57
CA ARG A 132 -6.38 7.52 -11.45
C ARG A 132 -5.23 6.52 -11.34
N MET A 133 -4.90 6.07 -10.12
CA MET A 133 -3.87 5.04 -9.92
C MET A 133 -4.26 3.73 -10.60
N ARG A 134 -5.52 3.31 -10.45
CA ARG A 134 -6.05 2.14 -11.17
C ARG A 134 -5.97 2.30 -12.68
N GLN A 135 -6.38 3.45 -13.21
CA GLN A 135 -6.28 3.77 -14.64
C GLN A 135 -4.84 3.72 -15.16
N SER A 136 -3.87 4.06 -14.31
CA SER A 136 -2.45 4.04 -14.64
C SER A 136 -1.84 2.63 -14.60
N GLY A 137 -2.60 1.62 -14.16
CA GLY A 137 -2.16 0.22 -14.09
C GLY A 137 -1.77 -0.26 -12.68
N ALA A 138 -2.02 0.52 -11.63
CA ALA A 138 -1.85 0.06 -10.26
C ALA A 138 -2.99 -0.87 -9.84
N PHE A 139 -2.68 -1.85 -9.01
CA PHE A 139 -3.66 -2.72 -8.37
C PHE A 139 -4.16 -2.06 -7.09
N LEU A 140 -5.46 -1.82 -6.99
CA LEU A 140 -6.09 -1.45 -5.73
C LEU A 140 -6.38 -2.73 -4.95
N SER A 141 -5.89 -2.82 -3.72
CA SER A 141 -6.07 -4.00 -2.85
C SER A 141 -6.28 -3.59 -1.40
N THR A 142 -6.72 -4.51 -0.57
CA THR A 142 -6.87 -4.30 0.87
C THR A 142 -5.73 -4.97 1.63
N SER A 143 -5.49 -4.52 2.86
CA SER A 143 -4.45 -5.06 3.73
C SER A 143 -4.59 -6.57 3.93
N GLU A 144 -5.79 -7.04 4.26
CA GLU A 144 -6.07 -8.46 4.48
C GLU A 144 -5.85 -9.30 3.22
N GLY A 145 -6.32 -8.81 2.05
CA GLY A 145 -6.16 -9.51 0.78
C GLY A 145 -4.70 -9.70 0.41
N LEU A 146 -3.87 -8.68 0.59
CA LEU A 146 -2.44 -8.74 0.30
C LEU A 146 -1.69 -9.64 1.29
N ILE A 147 -2.02 -9.56 2.59
CA ILE A 147 -1.43 -10.43 3.62
C ILE A 147 -1.73 -11.91 3.30
N LEU A 148 -2.97 -12.24 2.94
CA LEU A 148 -3.34 -13.61 2.54
C LEU A 148 -2.65 -14.03 1.24
N GLN A 149 -2.53 -13.14 0.26
CA GLN A 149 -1.83 -13.45 -0.99
C GLN A 149 -0.34 -13.73 -0.78
N LEU A 150 0.31 -13.02 0.16
CA LEU A 150 1.71 -13.24 0.51
C LEU A 150 1.94 -14.59 1.21
N VAL A 151 0.99 -15.05 2.03
CA VAL A 151 1.05 -16.37 2.68
C VAL A 151 0.72 -17.50 1.68
N GLY A 152 -0.25 -17.26 0.79
CA GLY A 152 -0.62 -18.16 -0.30
C GLY A 152 -1.42 -19.40 0.10
N ASP A 153 -1.17 -19.97 1.28
CA ASP A 153 -1.81 -21.22 1.75
C ASP A 153 -2.07 -21.22 3.26
N SER A 154 -3.26 -21.69 3.66
CA SER A 154 -3.62 -21.97 5.06
C SER A 154 -2.76 -23.04 5.73
N ALA A 155 -2.14 -23.93 4.95
CA ALA A 155 -1.18 -24.92 5.43
C ALA A 155 0.22 -24.35 5.68
N HIS A 156 0.48 -23.08 5.32
CA HIS A 156 1.77 -22.44 5.51
C HIS A 156 2.15 -22.42 7.01
N PRO A 157 3.42 -22.72 7.39
CA PRO A 157 3.83 -22.80 8.80
C PRO A 157 3.52 -21.55 9.63
N GLN A 158 3.54 -20.37 8.99
CA GLN A 158 3.26 -19.09 9.64
C GLN A 158 1.79 -18.67 9.57
N PHE A 159 0.91 -19.43 8.91
CA PHE A 159 -0.49 -19.01 8.70
C PHE A 159 -1.23 -18.76 10.01
N LYS A 160 -1.02 -19.59 11.04
CA LYS A 160 -1.66 -19.38 12.35
C LYS A 160 -1.27 -18.05 13.00
N GLU A 161 -0.02 -17.61 12.84
CA GLU A 161 0.42 -16.30 13.35
C GLU A 161 -0.15 -15.16 12.51
N ILE A 162 -0.18 -15.32 11.19
CA ILE A 162 -0.79 -14.35 10.28
C ILE A 162 -2.29 -14.21 10.54
N GLN A 163 -2.99 -15.32 10.77
CA GLN A 163 -4.42 -15.33 11.07
C GLN A 163 -4.74 -14.50 12.31
N LYS A 164 -3.86 -14.46 13.33
CA LYS A 164 -4.06 -13.60 14.52
C LYS A 164 -4.02 -12.11 14.16
N ILE A 165 -3.26 -11.72 13.14
CA ILE A 165 -3.12 -10.34 12.67
C ILE A 165 -4.39 -9.87 11.94
N ILE A 166 -5.03 -10.77 11.19
CA ILE A 166 -6.22 -10.49 10.38
C ILE A 166 -7.51 -11.06 10.99
N LYS A 167 -7.47 -11.51 12.25
CA LYS A 167 -8.61 -12.14 12.91
C LYS A 167 -9.83 -11.21 12.93
N GLU A 168 -9.58 -9.95 13.27
CA GLU A 168 -10.60 -8.91 13.25
C GLU A 168 -10.56 -8.17 11.91
N PRO A 169 -11.73 -7.80 11.34
CA PRO A 169 -11.79 -6.99 10.14
C PRO A 169 -10.96 -5.70 10.27
N ALA A 170 -10.45 -5.19 9.14
CA ALA A 170 -9.79 -3.88 9.14
C ALA A 170 -10.79 -2.80 9.60
N PRO A 171 -10.37 -1.81 10.41
CA PRO A 171 -11.23 -0.70 10.79
C PRO A 171 -11.82 0.01 9.57
N ASP A 172 -13.11 0.32 9.60
CA ASP A 172 -13.76 1.02 8.50
C ASP A 172 -13.16 2.43 8.32
N SER A 173 -12.67 2.69 7.10
CA SER A 173 -12.12 3.99 6.69
C SER A 173 -13.01 4.72 5.69
N GLY A 174 -14.31 4.40 5.64
CA GLY A 174 -15.29 5.05 4.77
C GLY A 174 -15.19 4.66 3.30
N LEU A 175 -14.43 3.61 2.97
CA LEU A 175 -14.18 3.19 1.59
C LEU A 175 -15.45 2.75 0.88
N LEU A 176 -16.34 2.00 1.56
CA LEU A 176 -17.57 1.52 0.93
C LEU A 176 -18.42 2.67 0.38
N GLY A 177 -18.53 3.79 1.11
CA GLY A 177 -19.24 4.98 0.65
C GLY A 177 -18.61 5.63 -0.59
N LEU A 178 -17.30 5.49 -0.79
CA LEU A 178 -16.60 5.97 -1.99
C LEU A 178 -16.87 5.11 -3.23
N PHE A 179 -17.08 3.82 -3.03
CA PHE A 179 -17.35 2.85 -4.10
C PHE A 179 -18.85 2.60 -4.33
N GLN A 180 -19.72 3.08 -3.45
CA GLN A 180 -21.17 2.95 -3.58
C GLN A 180 -21.75 3.96 -4.58
N GLY A 181 -22.72 3.49 -5.36
CA GLY A 181 -23.29 4.21 -6.49
C GLY A 181 -22.64 3.79 -7.80
N GLN A 182 -23.33 3.97 -8.91
CA GLN A 182 -22.82 3.71 -10.27
C GLN A 182 -21.73 4.74 -10.63
N ASN A 183 -20.67 4.85 -9.82
CA ASN A 183 -19.64 5.86 -10.01
C ASN A 183 -18.81 5.49 -11.24
N PRO A 184 -18.91 6.24 -12.35
CA PRO A 184 -18.23 5.90 -13.59
C PRO A 184 -16.70 5.95 -13.44
N LEU A 185 -16.17 6.64 -12.42
CA LEU A 185 -14.74 6.71 -12.14
C LEU A 185 -14.14 5.36 -11.72
N LEU A 186 -14.99 4.41 -11.32
CA LEU A 186 -14.61 3.08 -10.85
C LEU A 186 -15.02 1.96 -11.82
N ARG A 187 -15.46 2.29 -13.04
CA ARG A 187 -15.64 1.33 -14.14
C ARG A 187 -14.36 1.08 -14.92
#